data_AF-A0A953ZFT1-F1
#
_entry.id   AF-A0A953ZFT1-F1
#
_cell.length_a   1.000
_cell.length_b   1.000
_cell.length_c   1.000
_cell.angle_alpha   90.00
_cell.angle_beta   90.00
_cell.angle_gamma   90.00
#
_symmetry.space_group_name_H-M   'P 1'
#
loop_
_entity.id
_entity.type
_entity.pdbx_description
1 polymer ?
#
loop_
_entity_poly.entity_id
_entity_poly.type
_entity_poly.pdbx_seq_one_letter_code
_entity_poly.pdbx_strand_id
1 'polypeptide(L)'
;MPIHPTAIIDSSAKLDEGVTVGPYCVIGADVVVGKDTTIGSHTVIDGPTTIGAGNKIGHHCSLGGAPQDLSYKGEPTKLVIGN
;
A
#
# COMPACT_ATOMS: atom_id res chain seq x y z
N MET A 1 -7.91 -3.79 16.75
CA MET A 1 -7.36 -2.68 15.94
C MET A 1 -6.92 -3.27 14.62
N PRO A 2 -7.67 -3.05 13.53
CA PRO A 2 -7.27 -3.53 12.22
C PRO A 2 -6.00 -2.79 11.74
N ILE A 3 -5.79 -1.54 12.14
CA ILE A 3 -4.59 -0.76 11.84
C ILE A 3 -3.77 -0.54 13.13
N HIS A 4 -2.48 -0.89 13.09
CA HIS A 4 -1.59 -0.68 14.23
C HIS A 4 -1.30 0.82 14.45
N PRO A 5 -1.24 1.32 15.71
CA PRO A 5 -1.04 2.75 16.00
C PRO A 5 0.27 3.36 15.48
N THR A 6 1.27 2.52 15.18
CA THR A 6 2.57 2.96 14.64
C THR A 6 2.63 2.95 13.11
N ALA A 7 1.56 2.52 12.43
CA ALA A 7 1.48 2.65 10.98
C ALA A 7 1.32 4.12 10.60
N ILE A 8 2.05 4.55 9.58
CA ILE A 8 1.93 5.89 9.00
C ILE A 8 1.12 5.74 7.72
N ILE A 9 -0.03 6.39 7.67
CA ILE A 9 -0.97 6.30 6.56
C ILE A 9 -1.26 7.72 6.10
N ASP A 10 -1.00 8.01 4.84
CA ASP A 10 -1.35 9.29 4.25
C ASP A 10 -2.87 9.51 4.31
N SER A 11 -3.28 10.76 4.58
CA SER A 11 -4.69 11.12 4.72
C SER A 11 -5.54 10.89 3.46
N SER A 12 -4.92 10.82 2.28
CA SER A 12 -5.59 10.54 1.01
C SER A 12 -5.76 9.04 0.71
N ALA A 13 -5.07 8.17 1.44
CA ALA A 13 -5.17 6.72 1.25
C ALA A 13 -6.57 6.21 1.61
N LYS A 14 -7.07 5.27 0.82
CA LYS A 14 -8.41 4.68 0.96
C LYS A 14 -8.28 3.21 1.29
N LEU A 15 -8.54 2.87 2.56
CA LEU A 15 -8.55 1.50 3.05
C LEU A 15 -9.99 1.09 3.31
N ASP A 16 -10.42 0.02 2.67
CA ASP A 16 -11.79 -0.48 2.78
C ASP A 16 -12.02 -1.25 4.10
N GLU A 17 -13.26 -1.69 4.34
CA GLU A 17 -13.63 -2.47 5.52
C GLU A 17 -12.76 -3.74 5.67
N GLY A 18 -12.37 -4.06 6.90
CA GLY A 18 -11.63 -5.30 7.20
C GLY A 18 -10.14 -5.27 6.82
N VAL A 19 -9.65 -4.21 6.18
CA VAL A 19 -8.21 -4.06 5.89
C VAL A 19 -7.41 -4.03 7.19
N THR A 20 -6.40 -4.90 7.30
CA THR A 20 -5.49 -4.91 8.45
C THR A 20 -4.08 -4.43 8.08
N VAL A 21 -3.48 -3.61 8.94
CA VAL A 21 -2.17 -2.99 8.73
C VAL A 21 -1.29 -3.22 9.96
N GLY A 22 -0.18 -3.91 9.77
CA GLY A 22 0.80 -4.22 10.80
C GLY A 22 1.58 -3.00 11.31
N PRO A 23 2.37 -3.16 12.38
CA PRO A 23 3.20 -2.10 12.92
C PRO A 23 4.21 -1.58 11.89
N TYR A 24 4.48 -0.27 11.95
CA TYR A 24 5.51 0.40 11.15
C TYR A 24 5.35 0.26 9.63
N CYS A 25 4.13 -0.01 9.15
CA CYS A 25 3.84 0.14 7.73
C CYS A 25 3.83 1.62 7.36
N VAL A 26 4.17 1.90 6.10
CA VAL A 26 4.02 3.23 5.49
C VAL A 26 3.13 3.07 4.26
N ILE A 27 1.98 3.75 4.28
CA ILE A 27 1.02 3.78 3.17
C ILE A 27 0.98 5.21 2.65
N GLY A 28 1.47 5.43 1.43
CA GLY A 28 1.59 6.73 0.78
C GLY A 28 0.27 7.28 0.25
N ALA A 29 0.35 8.48 -0.32
CA ALA A 29 -0.77 9.16 -0.95
C ALA A 29 -1.32 8.36 -2.15
N ASP A 30 -2.61 8.52 -2.46
CA ASP A 30 -3.27 7.86 -3.60
C ASP A 30 -3.19 6.32 -3.62
N VAL A 31 -2.98 5.70 -2.46
CA VAL A 31 -3.10 4.24 -2.29
C VAL A 31 -4.55 3.85 -2.03
N VAL A 32 -5.02 2.80 -2.70
CA VAL A 32 -6.33 2.18 -2.48
C VAL A 32 -6.14 0.71 -2.12
N VAL A 33 -6.74 0.26 -1.02
CA VAL A 33 -6.66 -1.13 -0.54
C VAL A 33 -8.07 -1.69 -0.38
N GLY A 34 -8.36 -2.75 -1.11
CA GLY A 34 -9.67 -3.42 -1.10
C GLY A 34 -9.93 -4.23 0.17
N LYS A 35 -11.22 -4.53 0.37
CA LYS A 35 -11.77 -5.22 1.54
C LYS A 35 -11.00 -6.48 1.97
N ASP A 36 -10.89 -6.67 3.28
CA ASP A 36 -10.30 -7.87 3.91
C ASP A 36 -8.83 -8.16 3.53
N THR A 37 -8.11 -7.18 2.97
CA THR A 37 -6.68 -7.29 2.68
C THR A 37 -5.83 -7.13 3.95
N THR A 38 -4.81 -7.95 4.11
CA THR A 38 -3.86 -7.91 5.23
C THR A 38 -2.49 -7.42 4.77
N ILE A 39 -1.92 -6.45 5.48
CA ILE A 39 -0.60 -5.86 5.22
C ILE A 39 0.30 -6.13 6.44
N GLY A 40 1.36 -6.90 6.23
CA GLY A 40 2.36 -7.23 7.25
C GLY A 40 3.24 -6.04 7.63
N SER A 41 3.82 -6.08 8.83
CA SER A 41 4.70 -5.04 9.37
C SER A 41 5.84 -4.63 8.44
N HIS A 42 6.26 -3.36 8.57
CA HIS A 42 7.35 -2.77 7.79
C HIS A 42 7.14 -2.78 6.26
N THR A 43 5.92 -3.03 5.80
CA THR A 43 5.60 -2.88 4.37
C THR A 43 5.45 -1.41 4.01
N VAL A 44 6.01 -1.05 2.86
CA VAL A 44 5.91 0.28 2.26
C VAL A 44 5.09 0.17 0.98
N ILE A 45 4.02 0.96 0.90
CA ILE A 45 3.16 1.04 -0.28
C ILE A 45 3.16 2.50 -0.73
N ASP A 46 3.86 2.77 -1.82
CA ASP A 46 3.87 4.09 -2.47
C ASP A 46 2.72 4.17 -3.48
N GLY A 47 2.14 5.36 -3.67
CA GLY A 47 1.11 5.58 -4.68
C GLY A 47 1.63 6.29 -5.94
N PRO A 48 0.85 6.27 -7.03
CA PRO A 48 -0.51 5.73 -7.14
C PRO A 48 -0.56 4.19 -7.22
N THR A 49 -1.22 3.54 -6.25
CA THR A 49 -1.30 2.06 -6.16
C THR A 49 -2.72 1.61 -5.80
N THR A 50 -3.25 0.63 -6.54
CA THR A 50 -4.51 -0.05 -6.21
C THR A 50 -4.25 -1.51 -5.90
N ILE A 51 -4.70 -1.97 -4.74
CA ILE A 51 -4.65 -3.37 -4.30
C ILE A 51 -6.09 -3.85 -4.11
N GLY A 52 -6.44 -4.98 -4.73
CA GLY A 52 -7.77 -5.58 -4.62
C GLY A 52 -8.09 -6.18 -3.24
N ALA A 53 -9.22 -6.86 -3.16
CA ALA A 53 -9.75 -7.45 -1.93
C ALA A 53 -9.10 -8.82 -1.61
N GLY A 54 -9.01 -9.16 -0.32
CA GLY A 54 -8.58 -10.48 0.14
C GLY A 54 -7.08 -10.79 0.00
N ASN A 55 -6.26 -9.79 -0.32
CA ASN A 55 -4.82 -9.98 -0.47
C ASN A 55 -4.14 -10.23 0.88
N LYS A 56 -3.01 -10.95 0.85
CA LYS A 56 -2.12 -11.12 2.01
C LYS A 56 -0.72 -10.66 1.63
N ILE A 57 -0.42 -9.41 1.96
CA ILE A 57 0.90 -8.80 1.75
C ILE A 57 1.75 -9.08 2.99
N GLY A 58 2.94 -9.64 2.78
CA GLY A 58 3.85 -10.03 3.84
C GLY A 58 4.54 -8.85 4.54
N HIS A 59 5.61 -9.16 5.26
CA HIS A 59 6.46 -8.17 5.91
C HIS A 59 7.53 -7.66 4.94
N HIS A 60 7.97 -6.41 5.13
CA HIS A 60 9.07 -5.82 4.35
C HIS A 60 8.83 -5.79 2.82
N CYS A 61 7.57 -5.80 2.39
CA CYS A 61 7.25 -5.62 0.98
C CYS A 61 7.42 -4.15 0.58
N SER A 62 7.93 -3.90 -0.63
CA SER A 62 7.93 -2.57 -1.25
C SER A 62 7.07 -2.64 -2.51
N LEU A 63 5.96 -1.91 -2.50
CA LEU A 63 4.95 -1.92 -3.55
C LEU A 63 4.72 -0.49 -4.05
N GLY A 64 4.61 -0.32 -5.37
CA GLY A 64 4.25 0.98 -5.95
C GLY A 64 5.38 2.00 -6.05
N GLY A 65 6.60 1.62 -5.66
CA GLY A 65 7.77 2.48 -5.80
C GLY A 65 8.07 2.85 -7.25
N ALA A 66 8.80 3.96 -7.43
CA ALA A 66 9.19 4.45 -8.74
C ALA A 66 9.93 3.38 -9.57
N PRO A 67 9.68 3.31 -10.90
CA PRO A 67 10.48 2.49 -11.80
C PRO A 67 11.98 2.78 -11.65
N GLN A 68 12.80 1.73 -11.66
CA GLN A 68 14.27 1.83 -11.65
C GLN A 68 14.84 2.09 -13.06
N ASP A 69 13.98 2.40 -14.03
CA ASP A 69 14.39 2.73 -15.39
C ASP A 69 15.03 4.12 -15.42
N LEU A 70 16.21 4.24 -16.04
CA LEU A 70 16.95 5.50 -16.15
C LEU A 70 16.19 6.59 -16.92
N SER A 71 15.24 6.21 -17.76
CA SER A 71 14.42 7.13 -18.54
C SER A 71 13.25 7.71 -17.75
N TYR A 72 12.93 7.16 -16.57
CA TYR A 72 11.84 7.63 -15.72
C TYR A 72 12.15 9.01 -15.15
N LYS A 73 11.22 9.95 -15.32
CA LYS A 73 11.34 11.37 -14.92
C LYS A 73 10.25 11.81 -13.95
N GLY A 74 9.58 10.86 -13.30
CA GLY A 74 8.47 11.15 -12.39
C GLY A 74 7.11 11.24 -13.10
N GLU A 75 6.97 10.55 -14.24
CA GLU A 75 5.67 10.41 -14.91
C GLU A 75 4.64 9.78 -13.95
N PRO A 76 3.35 10.10 -14.07
CA PRO A 76 2.28 9.58 -13.21
C PRO A 76 1.95 8.12 -13.55
N THR A 77 2.90 7.22 -13.27
CA THR A 77 2.74 5.78 -13.43
C THR A 77 1.87 5.21 -12.30
N LYS A 78 1.35 3.99 -12.47
CA LYS A 78 0.46 3.36 -11.49
C LYS A 78 0.75 1.87 -11.33
N LEU A 79 0.54 1.35 -10.12
CA LEU A 79 0.51 -0.08 -9.84
C LEU A 79 -0.94 -0.54 -9.60
N VAL A 80 -1.31 -1.69 -10.17
CA VAL A 80 -2.60 -2.35 -9.95
C VAL A 80 -2.37 -3.82 -9.63
N ILE A 81 -2.79 -4.25 -8.44
CA ILE A 81 -2.78 -5.63 -7.95
C ILE A 81 -4.24 -6.10 -7.85
N GLY A 82 -4.51 -7.31 -8.33
CA GLY A 82 -5.85 -7.93 -8.32
C GLY A 82 -6.31 -8.36 -6.93
N ASN A 83 -7.18 -9.37 -6.91
CA ASN A 83 -7.73 -10.00 -5.70
C ASN A 83 -7.08 -11.37 -5.46
#